data_AF-A0A7J4G4D3-F1
#
_entry.id   AF-A0A7J4G4D3-F1
#
_cell.length_a   1.000
_cell.length_b   1.000
_cell.length_c   1.000
_cell.angle_alpha   90.00
_cell.angle_beta   90.00
_cell.angle_gamma   90.00
#
_symmetry.space_group_name_H-M   'P 1'
#
loop_
_entity.id
_entity.type
_entity.pdbx_description
1 polymer ?
#
loop_
_entity_poly.entity_id
_entity_poly.type
_entity_poly.pdbx_seq_one_letter_code
_entity_poly.pdbx_strand_id
1 'polypeptide(L)'
;MVIRNGKYLPNHDRRNKMTARLVCGWGINDSPVGYIVSDCPFYRTWHDMLERRLNRYDSPSLRDVTVCEEWKFFWAFKQWMETKDWEGKDLDKDILIPGNKEYGPDACMFVTHQINSQGLRVGPEKPKSGKKYPQGVQLRRLKGPDKYFSQIVIDGKAIHPGTYSTVEAASSAYCKAKAKHLRELAEKQEPILKEALLRWADIYESA
;
A
#
# COMPACT_ATOMS: atom_id res chain seq x y z
N MET A 1 11.40 -27.63 19.85
CA MET A 1 10.38 -27.30 18.83
C MET A 1 9.11 -28.03 19.20
N VAL A 2 8.00 -27.34 19.48
CA VAL A 2 6.71 -28.01 19.74
C VAL A 2 5.61 -27.20 19.05
N ILE A 3 4.91 -27.83 18.13
CA ILE A 3 3.64 -27.34 17.59
C ILE A 3 2.54 -27.90 18.50
N ARG A 4 1.73 -27.02 19.11
CA ARG A 4 0.47 -27.39 19.75
C ARG A 4 -0.64 -26.46 19.26
N ASN A 5 -1.71 -27.03 18.71
CA ASN A 5 -2.96 -26.37 18.33
C ASN A 5 -2.81 -25.18 17.34
N GLY A 6 -1.88 -25.27 16.39
CA GLY A 6 -1.79 -24.30 15.28
C GLY A 6 -1.41 -22.87 15.67
N LYS A 7 -1.02 -22.62 16.93
CA LYS A 7 -0.52 -21.31 17.38
C LYS A 7 0.96 -21.42 17.72
N TYR A 8 1.76 -20.53 17.12
CA TYR A 8 3.19 -20.44 17.37
C TYR A 8 3.42 -19.89 18.79
N LEU A 9 4.09 -20.66 19.64
CA LEU A 9 4.61 -20.17 20.91
C LEU A 9 6.13 -20.05 20.79
N PRO A 10 6.73 -18.90 21.14
CA PRO A 10 8.17 -18.74 21.10
C PRO A 10 8.82 -19.78 22.00
N ASN A 11 9.84 -20.45 21.47
CA ASN A 11 10.61 -21.45 22.20
C ASN A 11 11.41 -20.73 23.28
N HIS A 12 10.91 -20.72 24.52
CA HIS A 12 11.60 -20.15 25.67
C HIS A 12 12.73 -21.07 26.12
N ASP A 13 13.77 -21.23 25.29
CA ASP A 13 15.04 -21.72 25.78
C ASP A 13 15.86 -20.55 26.32
N ARG A 14 16.03 -20.55 27.64
CA ARG A 14 16.72 -19.51 28.39
C ARG A 14 18.22 -19.73 28.27
N ARG A 15 18.87 -18.98 27.37
CA ARG A 15 20.16 -18.27 27.60
C ARG A 15 20.70 -17.65 26.30
N ASN A 16 20.22 -16.45 25.98
CA ASN A 16 21.11 -15.37 25.55
C ASN A 16 20.44 -14.02 25.85
N LYS A 17 20.74 -13.45 27.02
CA LYS A 17 20.46 -12.04 27.32
C LYS A 17 21.47 -11.17 26.54
N MET A 18 21.38 -11.20 25.22
CA MET A 18 21.78 -10.06 24.41
C MET A 18 20.47 -9.39 24.03
N THR A 19 20.33 -8.12 24.38
CA THR A 19 19.24 -7.27 23.91
C THR A 19 19.29 -7.24 22.38
N ALA A 20 18.65 -8.21 21.72
CA ALA A 20 18.53 -8.23 20.28
C ALA A 20 17.90 -6.89 19.89
N ARG A 21 18.67 -6.08 19.16
CA ARG A 21 18.22 -4.76 18.73
C ARG A 21 16.93 -4.96 17.96
N LEU A 22 15.85 -4.37 18.44
CA LEU A 22 14.57 -4.42 17.74
C LEU A 22 14.74 -3.81 16.35
N VAL A 23 14.27 -4.51 15.33
CA VAL A 23 14.23 -4.00 13.96
C VAL A 23 13.12 -2.96 13.89
N CYS A 24 13.45 -1.76 13.40
CA CYS A 24 12.52 -0.64 13.39
C CYS A 24 11.86 -0.39 14.77
N GLY A 25 12.60 -0.59 15.87
CA GLY A 25 12.13 -0.31 17.23
C GLY A 25 10.97 -1.20 17.74
N TRP A 26 10.53 -2.21 16.99
CA TRP A 26 9.41 -3.08 17.39
C TRP A 26 9.55 -4.54 16.91
N GLY A 27 10.06 -4.76 15.70
CA GLY A 27 10.19 -6.09 15.10
C GLY A 27 11.29 -6.93 15.72
N ILE A 28 11.12 -8.24 15.68
CA ILE A 28 12.04 -9.25 16.19
C ILE A 28 12.50 -10.11 15.03
N ASN A 29 13.80 -10.05 14.74
CA ASN A 29 14.41 -11.03 13.84
C ASN A 29 14.66 -12.33 14.62
N ASP A 30 13.75 -13.28 14.48
CA ASP A 30 13.80 -14.63 15.07
C ASP A 30 14.28 -15.70 14.08
N SER A 31 15.02 -15.30 13.03
CA SER A 31 15.59 -16.24 12.08
C SER A 31 16.48 -17.29 12.78
N PRO A 32 16.48 -18.55 12.33
CA PRO A 32 17.37 -19.59 12.87
C PRO A 32 18.84 -19.18 12.81
N VAL A 33 19.62 -19.71 13.75
CA VAL A 33 21.08 -19.50 13.77
C VAL A 33 21.68 -19.92 12.42
N GLY A 34 22.50 -19.06 11.83
CA GLY A 34 23.13 -19.29 10.53
C GLY A 34 22.30 -18.85 9.32
N TYR A 35 21.05 -18.39 9.51
CA TYR A 35 20.27 -17.81 8.43
C TYR A 35 20.80 -16.42 8.04
N ILE A 36 21.21 -16.26 6.78
CA ILE A 36 21.78 -15.02 6.26
C ILE A 36 20.66 -14.13 5.73
N VAL A 37 20.43 -12.98 6.36
CA VAL A 37 19.35 -12.04 5.99
C VAL A 37 19.77 -10.94 5.00
N SER A 38 21.07 -10.73 4.75
CA SER A 38 21.60 -9.58 3.97
C SER A 38 20.96 -9.44 2.59
N ASP A 39 20.74 -10.57 1.91
CA ASP A 39 20.18 -10.63 0.55
C ASP A 39 18.83 -11.35 0.52
N CYS A 40 18.18 -11.49 1.68
CA CYS A 40 16.92 -12.19 1.79
C CYS A 40 15.76 -11.26 1.36
N PRO A 41 15.03 -11.57 0.27
CA PRO A 41 13.90 -10.75 -0.17
C PRO A 41 12.79 -10.70 0.88
N PHE A 42 12.52 -11.81 1.57
CA PHE A 42 11.56 -11.86 2.67
C PHE A 42 11.89 -10.88 3.79
N TYR A 43 13.17 -10.82 4.19
CA TYR A 43 13.62 -9.92 5.25
C TYR A 43 13.50 -8.47 4.82
N ARG A 44 13.84 -8.17 3.57
CA ARG A 44 13.72 -6.83 3.01
C ARG A 44 12.27 -6.36 2.99
N THR A 45 11.34 -7.18 2.48
CA THR A 45 9.90 -6.85 2.48
C THR A 45 9.34 -6.68 3.89
N TRP A 46 9.71 -7.55 4.83
CA TRP A 46 9.33 -7.43 6.23
C TRP A 46 9.86 -6.15 6.87
N HIS A 47 11.14 -5.83 6.64
CA HIS A 47 11.76 -4.61 7.13
C HIS A 47 11.06 -3.35 6.58
N ASP A 48 10.83 -3.29 5.28
CA ASP A 48 10.18 -2.15 4.62
C ASP A 48 8.74 -1.93 5.17
N MET A 49 8.02 -3.02 5.44
CA MET A 49 6.72 -2.96 6.11
C MET A 49 6.84 -2.35 7.52
N LEU A 50 7.83 -2.76 8.32
CA LEU A 50 8.05 -2.21 9.66
C LEU A 50 8.52 -0.74 9.63
N GLU A 51 9.30 -0.35 8.63
CA GLU A 51 9.71 1.03 8.44
C GLU A 51 8.52 1.94 8.12
N ARG A 52 7.58 1.48 7.28
CA ARG A 52 6.32 2.19 7.00
C ARG A 52 5.48 2.42 8.26
N ARG A 53 5.52 1.50 9.23
CA ARG A 53 4.88 1.68 10.56
C ARG A 53 5.53 2.79 11.38
N LEU A 54 6.85 2.97 11.27
CA LEU A 54 7.61 3.99 12.00
C LEU A 54 7.43 5.40 11.43
N ASN A 55 7.34 5.53 10.10
CA ASN A 55 7.35 6.81 9.42
C ASN A 55 6.00 7.57 9.47
N ARG A 56 5.45 7.69 10.69
CA ARG A 56 4.13 8.29 10.97
C ARG A 56 4.09 9.82 10.84
N TYR A 57 5.27 10.46 10.83
CA TYR A 57 5.39 11.91 10.93
C TYR A 57 5.44 12.60 9.55
N ASP A 58 6.05 11.99 8.54
CA ASP A 58 6.26 12.65 7.24
C ASP A 58 5.12 12.40 6.21
N SER A 59 4.39 11.29 6.35
CA SER A 59 3.28 10.94 5.45
C SER A 59 1.92 10.80 6.16
N PRO A 60 0.91 11.60 5.81
CA PRO A 60 -0.46 11.43 6.32
C PRO A 60 -1.06 10.04 6.06
N SER A 61 -0.67 9.37 4.97
CA SER A 61 -1.15 8.02 4.64
C SER A 61 -0.52 6.91 5.50
N LEU A 62 0.56 7.23 6.23
CA LEU A 62 1.24 6.31 7.15
C LEU A 62 0.84 6.56 8.62
N ARG A 63 -0.03 7.54 8.87
CA ARG A 63 -0.59 7.74 10.21
C ARG A 63 -1.48 6.57 10.58
N ASP A 64 -1.31 6.09 11.80
CA ASP A 64 -2.04 4.97 12.38
C ASP A 64 -1.81 3.62 11.67
N VAL A 65 -0.77 3.48 10.84
CA VAL A 65 -0.42 2.18 10.26
C VAL A 65 0.08 1.23 11.35
N THR A 66 -0.54 0.06 11.42
CA THR A 66 -0.19 -1.05 12.32
C THR A 66 0.26 -2.27 11.53
N VAL A 67 0.83 -3.22 12.24
CA VAL A 67 1.23 -4.54 11.74
C VAL A 67 0.71 -5.54 12.78
N CYS A 68 0.09 -6.64 12.34
CA CYS A 68 -0.45 -7.65 13.24
C CYS A 68 0.68 -8.24 14.12
N GLU A 69 0.32 -8.71 15.32
CA GLU A 69 1.32 -9.18 16.30
C GLU A 69 2.11 -10.39 15.80
N GLU A 70 1.54 -11.24 14.95
CA GLU A 70 2.23 -12.38 14.34
C GLU A 70 3.41 -11.91 13.48
N TRP A 71 3.24 -10.83 12.73
CA TRP A 71 4.27 -10.26 11.84
C TRP A 71 5.27 -9.37 12.56
N LYS A 72 5.18 -9.26 13.89
CA LYS A 72 6.29 -8.81 14.73
C LYS A 72 7.52 -9.69 14.59
N PHE A 73 7.32 -10.98 14.31
CA PHE A 73 8.36 -11.97 14.15
C PHE A 73 8.65 -12.19 12.67
N PHE A 74 9.91 -12.02 12.27
CA PHE A 74 10.35 -12.18 10.90
C PHE A 74 9.98 -13.55 10.31
N TRP A 75 10.18 -14.62 11.08
CA TRP A 75 9.99 -15.98 10.59
C TRP A 75 8.52 -16.31 10.30
N ALA A 76 7.59 -15.76 11.09
CA ALA A 76 6.16 -15.89 10.84
C ALA A 76 5.73 -15.17 9.56
N PHE A 77 6.22 -13.94 9.34
CA PHE A 77 5.99 -13.21 8.08
C PHE A 77 6.57 -13.97 6.88
N LYS A 78 7.81 -14.47 6.99
CA LYS A 78 8.47 -15.24 5.94
C LYS A 78 7.63 -16.46 5.53
N GLN A 79 7.18 -17.27 6.49
CA GLN A 79 6.36 -18.46 6.20
C GLN A 79 5.07 -18.10 5.48
N TRP A 80 4.41 -17.00 5.87
CA TRP A 80 3.25 -16.52 5.14
C TRP A 80 3.61 -16.10 3.72
N MET A 81 4.66 -15.29 3.54
CA MET A 81 5.09 -14.77 2.24
C MET A 81 5.51 -15.89 1.28
N GLU A 82 6.14 -16.96 1.77
CA GLU A 82 6.50 -18.14 0.97
C GLU A 82 5.29 -18.82 0.30
N THR A 83 4.09 -18.64 0.82
CA THR A 83 2.85 -19.18 0.24
C THR A 83 2.22 -18.28 -0.82
N LYS A 84 2.83 -17.12 -1.11
CA LYS A 84 2.27 -16.10 -1.99
C LYS A 84 3.08 -15.99 -3.28
N ASP A 85 2.44 -15.44 -4.31
CA ASP A 85 3.11 -15.04 -5.55
C ASP A 85 3.71 -13.64 -5.37
N TRP A 86 4.88 -13.58 -4.73
CA TRP A 86 5.52 -12.35 -4.25
C TRP A 86 6.65 -11.84 -5.15
N GLU A 87 7.23 -12.67 -6.01
CA GLU A 87 8.41 -12.31 -6.79
C GLU A 87 8.12 -11.14 -7.75
N GLY A 88 8.95 -10.09 -7.67
CA GLY A 88 8.77 -8.88 -8.47
C GLY A 88 7.52 -8.05 -8.14
N LYS A 89 6.86 -8.31 -7.00
CA LYS A 89 5.64 -7.61 -6.57
C LYS A 89 5.84 -6.84 -5.28
N ASP A 90 4.97 -5.84 -5.09
CA ASP A 90 4.91 -5.03 -3.89
C ASP A 90 3.90 -5.62 -2.90
N LEU A 91 4.27 -5.66 -1.62
CA LEU A 91 3.32 -5.93 -0.54
C LEU A 91 2.42 -4.72 -0.34
N ASP A 92 1.11 -4.93 -0.46
CA ASP A 92 0.11 -3.90 -0.25
C ASP A 92 -0.94 -4.34 0.78
N LYS A 93 -1.36 -3.41 1.65
CA LYS A 93 -2.32 -3.64 2.74
C LYS A 93 -3.73 -3.14 2.45
N ASP A 94 -3.90 -2.28 1.44
CA ASP A 94 -5.11 -1.51 1.21
C ASP A 94 -5.91 -2.03 0.01
N ILE A 95 -5.27 -2.76 -0.90
CA ILE A 95 -5.86 -3.21 -2.16
C ILE A 95 -7.10 -4.04 -1.93
N LEU A 96 -7.08 -4.96 -0.98
CA LEU A 96 -8.23 -5.79 -0.67
C LEU A 96 -9.30 -5.02 0.12
N ILE A 97 -8.89 -4.14 1.04
CA ILE A 97 -9.77 -3.46 1.99
C ILE A 97 -9.51 -1.95 1.94
N PRO A 98 -10.35 -1.18 1.25
CA PRO A 98 -10.20 0.27 1.17
C PRO A 98 -10.18 0.93 2.54
N GLY A 99 -9.18 1.78 2.78
CA GLY A 99 -9.00 2.48 4.06
C GLY A 99 -8.41 1.63 5.18
N ASN A 100 -7.97 0.40 4.90
CA ASN A 100 -7.26 -0.43 5.86
C ASN A 100 -6.00 0.28 6.40
N LYS A 101 -5.63 -0.06 7.63
CA LYS A 101 -4.47 0.52 8.30
C LYS A 101 -3.51 -0.54 8.84
N GLU A 102 -3.91 -1.80 8.82
CA GLU A 102 -3.13 -2.90 9.40
C GLU A 102 -2.52 -3.81 8.33
N TYR A 103 -1.20 -4.00 8.39
CA TYR A 103 -0.57 -5.11 7.69
C TYR A 103 -0.88 -6.42 8.40
N GLY A 104 -1.43 -7.38 7.69
CA GLY A 104 -1.76 -8.70 8.20
C GLY A 104 -2.16 -9.66 7.08
N PRO A 105 -2.19 -10.98 7.35
CA PRO A 105 -2.34 -12.02 6.34
C PRO A 105 -3.68 -11.98 5.58
N ASP A 106 -4.72 -11.41 6.20
CA ASP A 106 -6.09 -11.38 5.65
C ASP A 106 -6.37 -10.14 4.80
N ALA A 107 -5.61 -9.06 5.01
CA ALA A 107 -5.77 -7.79 4.30
C ALA A 107 -4.68 -7.53 3.27
N CYS A 108 -3.52 -8.19 3.40
CA CYS A 108 -2.38 -7.96 2.52
C CYS A 108 -2.36 -8.87 1.30
N MET A 109 -1.91 -8.30 0.18
CA MET A 109 -1.70 -9.00 -1.08
C MET A 109 -0.45 -8.48 -1.78
N PHE A 110 0.26 -9.37 -2.48
CA PHE A 110 1.32 -8.98 -3.39
C PHE A 110 0.73 -8.61 -4.76
N VAL A 111 0.99 -7.39 -5.21
CA VAL A 111 0.51 -6.86 -6.49
C VAL A 111 1.67 -6.27 -7.29
N THR A 112 1.52 -6.18 -8.61
CA THR A 112 2.56 -5.55 -9.43
C THR A 112 2.75 -4.09 -9.01
N HIS A 113 3.97 -3.56 -9.22
CA HIS A 113 4.26 -2.17 -8.93
C HIS A 113 3.31 -1.20 -9.65
N GLN A 114 2.90 -1.56 -10.87
CA GLN A 114 1.90 -0.83 -11.66
C GLN A 114 0.56 -0.73 -10.92
N ILE A 115 0.06 -1.84 -10.36
CA ILE A 115 -1.21 -1.86 -9.61
C ILE A 115 -1.06 -1.08 -8.30
N ASN A 116 0.01 -1.30 -7.54
CA ASN A 116 0.26 -0.61 -6.27
C ASN A 116 0.31 0.91 -6.43
N SER A 117 1.05 1.40 -7.44
CA SER A 117 1.18 2.83 -7.72
C SER A 117 -0.11 3.47 -8.25
N GLN A 118 -0.96 2.71 -8.94
CA GLN A 118 -2.18 3.21 -9.55
C GLN A 118 -3.42 3.06 -8.66
N GLY A 119 -3.51 2.06 -7.79
CA GLY A 119 -4.79 1.61 -7.24
C GLY A 119 -5.33 2.33 -6.00
N LEU A 120 -4.52 3.08 -5.25
CA LEU A 120 -4.76 3.14 -3.79
C LEU A 120 -4.71 4.49 -3.12
N ARG A 121 -4.40 5.55 -3.86
CA ARG A 121 -4.33 6.89 -3.27
C ARG A 121 -5.72 7.50 -3.39
N VAL A 122 -6.46 7.60 -2.30
CA VAL A 122 -7.64 8.47 -2.19
C VAL A 122 -7.28 9.60 -1.24
N GLY A 123 -7.39 10.83 -1.73
CA GLY A 123 -7.14 12.03 -0.93
C GLY A 123 -6.35 13.10 -1.68
N PRO A 124 -6.45 14.36 -1.23
CA PRO A 124 -5.74 15.47 -1.87
C PRO A 124 -4.24 15.24 -1.83
N GLU A 125 -3.58 15.32 -2.99
CA GLU A 125 -2.12 15.30 -3.05
C GLU A 125 -1.57 16.53 -2.30
N LYS A 126 -0.44 16.37 -1.61
CA LYS A 126 0.29 17.53 -1.06
C LYS A 126 0.86 18.32 -2.25
N PRO A 127 0.39 19.53 -2.56
CA PRO A 127 1.01 20.35 -3.58
C PRO A 127 2.20 21.09 -2.98
N LYS A 128 3.21 21.36 -3.80
CA LYS A 128 4.35 22.24 -3.43
C LYS A 128 3.92 23.70 -3.14
N SER A 129 2.66 24.07 -3.41
CA SER A 129 2.16 25.45 -3.45
C SER A 129 1.09 25.81 -2.41
N GLY A 130 0.83 24.96 -1.41
CA GLY A 130 -0.02 25.30 -0.25
C GLY A 130 -1.55 25.26 -0.46
N LYS A 131 -2.07 25.26 -1.69
CA LYS A 131 -3.51 25.04 -1.98
C LYS A 131 -3.82 23.56 -2.23
N LYS A 132 -4.54 22.90 -1.32
CA LYS A 132 -4.97 21.50 -1.49
C LYS A 132 -6.07 21.41 -2.55
N TYR A 133 -5.75 20.84 -3.71
CA TYR A 133 -6.75 20.40 -4.68
C TYR A 133 -7.07 18.91 -4.46
N PRO A 134 -8.27 18.45 -4.85
CA PRO A 134 -8.56 17.01 -4.93
C PRO A 134 -7.52 16.29 -5.77
N GLN A 135 -7.39 14.99 -5.55
CA GLN A 135 -6.43 14.17 -6.28
C GLN A 135 -6.61 14.33 -7.79
N GLY A 136 -5.48 14.43 -8.51
CA GLY A 136 -5.47 14.56 -9.96
C GLY A 136 -6.07 15.87 -10.48
N VAL A 137 -6.45 16.81 -9.62
CA VAL A 137 -6.90 18.16 -10.02
C VAL A 137 -5.77 19.15 -9.83
N GLN A 138 -5.52 19.96 -10.85
CA GLN A 138 -4.52 21.02 -10.82
C GLN A 138 -5.09 22.33 -11.36
N LEU A 139 -4.64 23.45 -10.80
CA LEU A 139 -4.97 24.77 -11.30
C LEU A 139 -4.13 25.11 -12.53
N ARG A 140 -4.79 25.54 -13.61
CA ARG A 140 -4.18 26.13 -14.79
C ARG A 140 -4.38 27.64 -14.77
N ARG A 141 -3.32 28.38 -14.45
CA ARG A 141 -3.33 29.85 -14.49
C ARG A 141 -3.14 30.32 -15.94
N LEU A 142 -4.12 31.05 -16.47
CA LEU A 142 -4.08 31.65 -17.81
C LEU A 142 -4.37 33.15 -17.69
N LYS A 143 -4.21 33.91 -18.78
CA LYS A 143 -4.68 35.31 -18.88
C LYS A 143 -6.22 35.29 -18.99
N GLY A 144 -6.92 35.09 -17.88
CA GLY A 144 -8.37 34.91 -17.85
C GLY A 144 -8.83 34.26 -16.53
N PRO A 145 -10.11 33.84 -16.43
CA PRO A 145 -10.60 33.14 -15.25
C PRO A 145 -9.80 31.86 -15.01
N ASP A 146 -9.60 31.53 -13.73
CA ASP A 146 -8.96 30.29 -13.30
C ASP A 146 -9.65 29.08 -13.94
N LYS A 147 -8.85 28.13 -14.43
CA LYS A 147 -9.34 26.84 -14.93
C LYS A 147 -8.69 25.71 -14.16
N TYR A 148 -9.41 24.62 -14.00
CA TYR A 148 -8.96 23.42 -13.32
C TYR A 148 -8.85 22.30 -14.32
N PHE A 149 -7.80 21.52 -14.25
CA PHE A 149 -7.56 20.46 -15.22
C PHE A 149 -7.36 19.17 -14.45
N SER A 150 -7.96 18.08 -14.95
CA SER A 150 -7.80 16.76 -14.36
C SER A 150 -6.70 15.99 -15.08
N GLN A 151 -5.96 15.16 -14.35
CA GLN A 151 -4.89 14.34 -14.91
C GLN A 151 -4.85 12.99 -14.20
N ILE A 152 -4.80 11.91 -14.97
CA ILE A 152 -4.48 10.56 -14.48
C ILE A 152 -3.18 10.11 -15.13
N VAL A 153 -2.39 9.31 -14.42
CA VAL A 153 -1.21 8.63 -14.98
C VAL A 153 -1.54 7.15 -15.09
N ILE A 154 -1.49 6.64 -16.31
CA ILE A 154 -1.64 5.22 -16.62
C ILE A 154 -0.35 4.79 -17.33
N ASP A 155 0.34 3.82 -16.76
CA ASP A 155 1.54 3.20 -17.35
C ASP A 155 2.62 4.22 -17.71
N GLY A 156 2.84 5.17 -16.79
CA GLY A 156 3.80 6.27 -16.96
C GLY A 156 3.35 7.37 -17.92
N LYS A 157 2.18 7.24 -18.56
CA LYS A 157 1.63 8.23 -19.48
C LYS A 157 0.56 9.06 -18.80
N ALA A 158 0.73 10.38 -18.86
CA ALA A 158 -0.29 11.32 -18.42
C ALA A 158 -1.43 11.38 -19.44
N ILE A 159 -2.64 11.11 -18.97
CA ILE A 159 -3.88 11.28 -19.72
C ILE A 159 -4.63 12.45 -19.12
N HIS A 160 -5.18 13.29 -19.99
CA HIS A 160 -5.83 14.55 -19.66
C HIS A 160 -7.34 14.45 -19.93
N PRO A 161 -8.19 14.07 -18.95
CA PRO A 161 -9.62 13.92 -19.19
C PRO A 161 -10.31 15.22 -19.59
N GLY A 162 -9.81 16.37 -19.12
CA GLY A 162 -10.32 17.67 -19.56
C GLY A 162 -9.90 18.85 -18.70
N THR A 163 -10.36 20.03 -19.12
CA THR A 163 -10.17 21.31 -18.44
C THR A 163 -11.54 21.94 -18.17
N TYR A 164 -11.75 22.42 -16.95
CA TYR A 164 -13.04 22.80 -16.39
C TYR A 164 -12.95 24.16 -15.70
N SER A 165 -14.10 24.79 -15.46
CA SER A 165 -14.21 26.06 -14.73
C SER A 165 -14.26 25.89 -13.21
N THR A 166 -14.59 24.70 -12.71
CA THR A 166 -14.70 24.42 -11.27
C THR A 166 -13.83 23.23 -10.85
N VAL A 167 -13.46 23.20 -9.57
CA VAL A 167 -12.66 22.13 -8.97
C VAL A 167 -13.45 20.83 -8.96
N GLU A 168 -14.76 20.91 -8.69
CA GLU A 168 -15.69 19.79 -8.57
C GLU A 168 -15.86 19.09 -9.93
N ALA A 169 -15.98 19.86 -11.01
CA ALA A 169 -16.09 19.29 -12.36
C ALA A 169 -14.79 18.58 -12.78
N ALA A 170 -13.62 19.16 -12.46
CA ALA A 170 -12.33 18.51 -12.69
C ALA A 170 -12.19 17.23 -11.84
N SER A 171 -12.59 17.28 -10.57
CA SER A 171 -12.56 16.13 -9.66
C SER A 171 -13.47 15.00 -10.17
N SER A 172 -14.71 15.30 -10.55
CA SER A 172 -15.64 14.32 -11.11
C SER A 172 -15.10 13.68 -12.39
N ALA A 173 -14.45 14.47 -13.26
CA ALA A 173 -13.81 13.94 -14.46
C ALA A 173 -12.63 13.02 -14.16
N TYR A 174 -11.80 13.37 -13.16
CA TYR A 174 -10.73 12.51 -12.66
C TYR A 174 -11.29 11.18 -12.12
N CYS A 175 -12.28 11.26 -11.22
CA CYS A 175 -12.95 10.11 -10.61
C CYS A 175 -13.50 9.14 -11.66
N LYS A 176 -14.25 9.64 -12.64
CA LYS A 176 -14.79 8.83 -13.76
C LYS A 176 -13.70 8.17 -14.58
N ALA A 177 -12.64 8.92 -14.93
CA ALA A 177 -11.54 8.36 -15.71
C ALA A 177 -10.76 7.30 -14.92
N LYS A 178 -10.61 7.49 -13.60
CA LYS A 178 -9.97 6.53 -12.71
C LYS A 178 -10.81 5.26 -12.53
N ALA A 179 -12.11 5.38 -12.28
CA ALA A 179 -13.03 4.26 -12.16
C ALA A 179 -13.04 3.41 -13.44
N LYS A 180 -13.11 4.07 -14.61
CA LYS A 180 -13.02 3.38 -15.91
C LYS A 180 -11.73 2.55 -16.04
N HIS A 181 -10.58 3.17 -15.76
CA HIS A 181 -9.28 2.48 -15.84
C HIS A 181 -9.20 1.30 -14.87
N LEU A 182 -9.67 1.45 -13.64
CA LEU A 182 -9.67 0.36 -12.66
C LEU A 182 -10.52 -0.83 -13.12
N ARG A 183 -11.67 -0.58 -13.75
CA ARG A 183 -12.49 -1.64 -14.36
C ARG A 183 -11.77 -2.34 -15.50
N GLU A 184 -11.15 -1.60 -16.41
CA GLU A 184 -10.35 -2.17 -17.51
C GLU A 184 -9.15 -2.99 -17.01
N LEU A 185 -8.52 -2.54 -15.92
CA LEU A 185 -7.42 -3.24 -15.27
C LEU A 185 -7.90 -4.53 -14.60
N ALA A 186 -9.06 -4.49 -13.93
CA ALA A 186 -9.67 -5.61 -13.21
C ALA A 186 -9.96 -6.81 -14.12
N GLU A 187 -10.37 -6.58 -15.37
CA GLU A 187 -10.65 -7.65 -16.34
C GLU A 187 -9.43 -8.52 -16.68
N LYS A 188 -8.21 -8.05 -16.38
CA LYS A 188 -6.96 -8.76 -16.64
C LYS A 188 -6.37 -9.42 -15.38
N GLN A 189 -7.08 -9.39 -14.25
CA GLN A 189 -6.59 -9.88 -12.97
C GLN A 189 -7.33 -11.14 -12.51
N GLU A 190 -6.67 -11.88 -11.62
CA GLU A 190 -7.25 -13.02 -10.91
C GLU A 190 -8.47 -12.60 -10.06
N PRO A 191 -9.42 -13.52 -9.75
CA PRO A 191 -10.72 -13.18 -9.17
C PRO A 191 -10.69 -12.27 -7.94
N ILE A 192 -9.81 -12.55 -6.98
CA ILE A 192 -9.73 -11.76 -5.73
C ILE A 192 -9.28 -10.31 -6.02
N LEU A 193 -8.26 -10.15 -6.87
CA LEU A 193 -7.75 -8.83 -7.23
C LEU A 193 -8.70 -8.09 -8.17
N LYS A 194 -9.40 -8.81 -9.05
CA LYS A 194 -10.47 -8.27 -9.89
C LYS A 194 -11.58 -7.65 -9.03
N GLU A 195 -12.13 -8.40 -8.07
CA GLU A 195 -13.16 -7.89 -7.17
C GLU A 195 -12.69 -6.68 -6.35
N ALA A 196 -11.44 -6.73 -5.86
CA ALA A 196 -10.84 -5.62 -5.14
C ALA A 196 -10.78 -4.35 -5.99
N LEU A 197 -10.30 -4.44 -7.23
CA LEU A 197 -10.21 -3.31 -8.16
C LEU A 197 -11.58 -2.76 -8.56
N LEU A 198 -12.61 -3.62 -8.69
CA LEU A 198 -13.97 -3.18 -8.94
C LEU A 198 -14.54 -2.38 -7.75
N ARG A 199 -14.31 -2.83 -6.50
CA ARG A 199 -14.68 -2.04 -5.31
C ARG A 199 -14.04 -0.66 -5.30
N TRP A 200 -12.76 -0.57 -5.65
CA TRP A 200 -12.07 0.72 -5.78
C TRP A 200 -12.67 1.58 -6.89
N ALA A 201 -13.04 1.00 -8.03
CA ALA A 201 -13.70 1.72 -9.11
C ALA A 201 -15.04 2.33 -8.65
N ASP A 202 -15.84 1.58 -7.89
CA ASP A 202 -17.12 2.05 -7.38
C ASP A 202 -16.95 3.20 -6.37
N ILE A 203 -15.92 3.13 -5.52
CA ILE A 203 -15.56 4.24 -4.61
C ILE A 203 -15.28 5.51 -5.40
N TYR A 204 -14.45 5.44 -6.46
CA TYR A 204 -14.17 6.60 -7.29
C TYR A 204 -15.42 7.10 -8.02
N GLU A 205 -16.28 6.22 -8.52
CA GLU A 205 -17.51 6.65 -9.21
C GLU A 205 -18.52 7.36 -8.29
N SER A 206 -18.50 7.03 -7.00
CA SER A 206 -19.34 7.65 -5.96
C SER A 206 -18.78 8.95 -5.35
N ALA A 207 -17.53 9.32 -5.67
CA ALA A 207 -16.80 10.47 -5.10
C ALA A 207 -16.87 11.72 -5.99
#